data_AF-A0A3D5IX71-F1
#
_entry.id   AF-A0A3D5IX71-F1
#
_cell.length_a   1.000
_cell.length_b   1.000
_cell.length_c   1.000
_cell.angle_alpha   90.00
_cell.angle_beta   90.00
_cell.angle_gamma   90.00
#
_symmetry.space_group_name_H-M   'P 1'
#
loop_
_entity.id
_entity.type
_entity.pdbx_description
1 polymer ?
#
loop_
_entity_poly.entity_id
_entity_poly.type
_entity_poly.pdbx_seq_one_letter_code
_entity_poly.pdbx_strand_id
1 'polypeptide(L)'
;MDTVLLHPAYFGPVSQYAVIAQYEKIVFENFDSYQKQTHRNRMYIYDANGKLLLNIPIKHKSSLTGAESDGRQLYKEVLIDNSFEWQKQHWRALKASYQTSPFFEF
;
A
#
# COMPACT_ATOMS: atom_id res chain seq x y z
N MET A 1 23.03 17.32 -1.46
CA MET A 1 21.61 16.99 -1.67
C MET A 1 21.44 15.51 -1.46
N ASP A 2 20.93 15.13 -0.29
CA ASP A 2 20.89 13.73 0.11
C ASP A 2 19.72 13.02 -0.57
N THR A 3 20.01 11.84 -1.12
CA THR A 3 19.04 11.00 -1.81
C THR A 3 18.77 9.73 -1.02
N VAL A 4 17.50 9.36 -0.88
CA VAL A 4 17.11 8.09 -0.26
C VAL A 4 16.38 7.17 -1.24
N LEU A 5 16.67 5.88 -1.14
CA LEU A 5 15.97 4.82 -1.86
C LEU A 5 14.96 4.15 -0.92
N LEU A 6 13.68 4.12 -1.32
CA LEU A 6 12.59 3.52 -0.53
C LEU A 6 11.72 2.64 -1.43
N HIS A 7 11.07 1.63 -0.86
CA HIS A 7 9.96 0.99 -1.55
C HIS A 7 8.69 1.83 -1.40
N PRO A 8 7.87 1.98 -2.46
CA PRO A 8 6.55 2.57 -2.31
C PRO A 8 5.68 1.74 -1.36
N ALA A 9 4.83 2.43 -0.61
CA ALA A 9 3.91 1.84 0.34
C ALA A 9 2.52 2.45 0.13
N TYR A 10 1.47 1.67 0.36
CA TYR A 10 0.10 2.20 0.36
C TYR A 10 -0.06 3.21 1.50
N PHE A 11 0.31 2.80 2.71
CA PHE A 11 0.47 3.68 3.86
C PHE A 11 1.59 3.11 4.73
N GLY A 12 2.75 3.76 4.70
CA GLY A 12 3.97 3.27 5.33
C GLY A 12 3.97 3.45 6.85
N PRO A 13 4.93 2.84 7.56
CA PRO A 13 5.16 3.17 8.96
C PRO A 13 5.70 4.59 9.12
N VAL A 14 5.56 5.16 10.31
CA VAL A 14 6.12 6.49 10.66
C VAL A 14 7.61 6.58 10.36
N SER A 15 8.37 5.49 10.52
CA SER A 15 9.80 5.45 10.18
C SER A 15 10.08 5.75 8.70
N GLN A 16 9.21 5.31 7.79
CA GLN A 16 9.35 5.61 6.37
C GLN A 16 9.08 7.10 6.08
N TYR A 17 8.07 7.67 6.73
CA TYR A 17 7.75 9.10 6.57
C TYR A 17 8.78 10.02 7.24
N ALA A 18 9.37 9.60 8.37
CA ALA A 18 10.45 10.34 9.02
C ALA A 18 11.68 10.45 8.10
N VAL A 19 12.02 9.36 7.40
CA VAL A 19 13.07 9.37 6.37
C VAL A 19 12.67 10.26 5.19
N ILE A 20 11.44 10.14 4.67
CA ILE A 20 10.94 11.01 3.59
C ILE A 20 11.06 12.50 3.94
N ALA A 21 10.76 12.88 5.19
CA ALA A 21 10.80 14.27 5.64
C ALA A 21 12.23 14.83 5.79
N GLN A 22 13.25 13.97 5.90
CA GLN A 22 14.64 14.37 6.13
C GLN A 22 15.48 14.48 4.86
N TYR A 23 14.99 13.96 3.73
CA TYR A 23 15.76 13.88 2.48
C TYR A 23 15.14 14.76 1.39
N GLU A 24 15.99 15.43 0.61
CA GLU A 24 15.56 16.32 -0.47
C GLU A 24 15.10 15.56 -1.71
N LYS A 25 15.68 14.37 -1.95
CA LYS A 25 15.37 13.55 -3.10
C LYS A 25 14.99 12.13 -2.68
N ILE A 26 13.84 11.68 -3.18
CA ILE A 26 13.31 10.34 -2.94
C ILE A 26 13.33 9.58 -4.25
N VAL A 27 13.88 8.37 -4.23
CA VAL A 27 13.86 7.42 -5.34
C VAL A 27 13.10 6.18 -4.89
N PHE A 28 12.19 5.69 -5.73
CA PHE A 28 11.44 4.49 -5.45
C PHE A 28 12.09 3.25 -6.08
N GLU A 29 12.31 2.22 -5.27
CA GLU A 29 12.81 0.92 -5.71
C GLU A 29 11.67 0.11 -6.36
N ASN A 30 11.82 -0.20 -7.65
CA ASN A 30 10.79 -0.82 -8.49
C ASN A 30 11.30 -2.05 -9.28
N PHE A 31 12.60 -2.33 -9.26
CA PHE A 31 13.23 -3.47 -9.93
C PHE A 31 13.39 -4.69 -9.03
N ASP A 32 13.12 -4.55 -7.73
CA ASP A 32 13.01 -5.67 -6.80
C ASP A 32 11.75 -6.54 -7.06
N SER A 33 11.75 -7.75 -6.50
CA SER A 33 10.60 -8.65 -6.49
C SER A 33 9.48 -8.12 -5.59
N TYR A 34 8.23 -8.32 -6.02
CA TYR A 34 7.08 -7.97 -5.21
C TYR A 34 6.97 -8.86 -3.97
N GLN A 35 7.05 -8.24 -2.80
CA GLN A 35 6.89 -8.93 -1.52
C GLN A 35 5.44 -8.85 -1.04
N LYS A 36 4.78 -10.02 -1.01
CA LYS A 36 3.43 -10.18 -0.46
C LYS A 36 3.41 -9.87 1.04
N GLN A 37 2.24 -9.48 1.53
CA GLN A 37 2.01 -9.24 2.97
C GLN A 37 2.83 -8.09 3.58
N THR A 38 3.25 -7.13 2.76
CA THR A 38 4.01 -5.95 3.20
C THR A 38 3.21 -4.65 3.04
N HIS A 39 3.76 -3.53 3.52
CA HIS A 39 3.16 -2.19 3.37
C HIS A 39 2.98 -1.73 1.91
N ARG A 40 3.53 -2.47 0.93
CA ARG A 40 3.37 -2.20 -0.51
C ARG A 40 1.92 -2.15 -0.95
N ASN A 41 1.06 -2.99 -0.35
CA ASN A 41 -0.36 -3.02 -0.66
C ASN A 41 -1.26 -3.15 0.58
N ARG A 42 -0.69 -3.20 1.79
CA ARG A 42 -1.42 -3.35 3.05
C ARG A 42 -1.24 -2.13 3.95
N MET A 43 -2.31 -1.76 4.64
CA MET A 43 -2.33 -0.78 5.71
C MET A 43 -3.14 -1.37 6.87
N TYR A 44 -2.78 -1.02 8.09
CA TYR A 44 -3.59 -1.33 9.25
C TYR A 44 -4.12 -0.04 9.87
N ILE A 45 -5.42 -0.03 10.19
CA ILE A 45 -6.06 1.02 10.98
C ILE A 45 -6.59 0.43 12.27
N TYR A 46 -6.80 1.27 13.28
CA TYR A 46 -7.48 0.87 14.51
C TYR A 46 -8.91 1.40 14.51
N ASP A 47 -9.87 0.51 14.69
CA ASP A 47 -11.29 0.81 14.86
C ASP A 47 -11.78 0.32 16.24
N ALA A 48 -13.09 0.43 16.49
CA ALA A 48 -13.69 -0.04 17.75
C ALA A 48 -13.53 -1.56 17.99
N ASN A 49 -13.27 -2.34 16.94
CA ASN A 49 -13.06 -3.78 16.99
C ASN A 49 -11.57 -4.17 17.01
N GLY A 50 -10.68 -3.19 17.13
CA GLY A 50 -9.24 -3.38 17.16
C GLY A 50 -8.58 -3.11 15.81
N LYS A 51 -7.63 -3.96 15.42
CA LYS A 51 -6.78 -3.73 14.24
C LYS A 51 -7.47 -4.23 12.97
N LEU A 52 -7.89 -3.32 12.11
CA LEU A 52 -8.47 -3.61 10.80
C LEU A 52 -7.40 -3.57 9.70
N LEU A 53 -7.35 -4.61 8.87
CA LEU A 53 -6.49 -4.67 7.68
C LEU A 53 -7.22 -4.09 6.47
N LEU A 54 -6.60 -3.11 5.82
CA LEU A 54 -6.96 -2.62 4.50
C LEU A 54 -5.92 -3.12 3.48
N ASN A 55 -6.37 -3.75 2.40
CA ASN A 55 -5.49 -4.38 1.42
C ASN A 55 -5.91 -4.01 -0.01
N ILE A 56 -5.03 -3.31 -0.73
CA ILE A 56 -5.21 -3.03 -2.15
C ILE A 56 -5.08 -4.37 -2.92
N PRO A 57 -6.13 -4.78 -3.65
CA PRO A 57 -6.10 -5.98 -4.48
C PRO A 57 -5.18 -5.77 -5.69
N ILE A 58 -4.47 -6.82 -6.07
CA ILE A 58 -3.53 -6.81 -7.20
C ILE A 58 -3.87 -7.92 -8.17
N LYS A 59 -3.61 -7.69 -9.46
CA LYS A 59 -3.70 -8.73 -10.48
C LYS A 59 -2.54 -9.70 -10.32
N HIS A 60 -2.86 -10.97 -10.11
CA HIS A 60 -1.86 -12.03 -10.06
C HIS A 60 -1.27 -12.27 -11.45
N LYS A 61 0.03 -12.55 -11.54
CA LYS A 61 0.73 -12.88 -12.80
C LYS A 61 -0.04 -13.89 -13.66
N SER A 62 -0.63 -14.92 -13.04
CA SER A 62 -1.46 -15.91 -13.74
C SER A 62 -2.69 -15.32 -14.42
N SER A 63 -3.34 -14.33 -13.81
CA SER A 63 -4.46 -13.60 -14.42
C SER A 63 -4.04 -12.67 -15.56
N LEU A 64 -2.75 -12.30 -15.64
CA LEU A 64 -2.22 -11.41 -16.67
C LEU A 64 -1.67 -12.15 -17.88
N THR A 65 -0.97 -13.28 -17.65
CA THR A 65 -0.26 -14.02 -18.71
C THR A 65 -0.92 -15.34 -19.08
N GLY A 66 -1.89 -15.82 -18.30
CA GLY A 66 -2.47 -17.15 -18.45
C GLY A 66 -1.53 -18.30 -18.08
N ALA A 67 -0.28 -18.01 -17.72
CA ALA A 67 0.70 -19.00 -17.30
C ALA A 67 0.60 -19.27 -15.78
N GLU A 68 0.96 -20.48 -15.35
CA GLU A 68 1.07 -20.77 -13.92
C GLU A 68 2.06 -19.81 -13.25
N SER A 69 1.69 -19.33 -12.05
CA SER A 69 2.52 -18.41 -11.31
C SER A 69 3.67 -19.16 -10.64
N ASP A 70 4.90 -18.83 -11.02
CA ASP A 70 6.14 -19.27 -10.36
C ASP A 70 6.43 -18.53 -9.04
N GLY A 71 5.45 -17.76 -8.54
CA GLY A 71 5.59 -16.91 -7.35
C GLY A 71 6.47 -15.68 -7.53
N ARG A 72 7.07 -15.47 -8.71
CA ARG A 72 7.99 -14.36 -9.00
C ARG A 72 7.31 -13.32 -9.88
N GLN A 73 7.17 -12.11 -9.35
CA GLN A 73 6.66 -10.94 -10.07
C GLN A 73 7.52 -9.75 -9.70
N LEU A 74 8.05 -9.02 -10.68
CA LEU A 74 8.79 -7.80 -10.40
C LEU A 74 7.82 -6.73 -9.89
N TYR A 75 8.28 -5.87 -8.99
CA TYR A 75 7.38 -4.89 -8.38
C TYR A 75 6.79 -3.94 -9.44
N LYS A 76 7.59 -3.52 -10.42
CA LYS A 76 7.13 -2.70 -11.56
C LYS A 76 6.03 -3.34 -12.42
N GLU A 77 5.85 -4.64 -12.35
CA GLU A 77 4.86 -5.40 -13.13
C GLU A 77 3.56 -5.63 -12.34
N VAL A 78 3.48 -5.15 -11.10
CA VAL A 78 2.30 -5.30 -10.26
C VAL A 78 1.24 -4.28 -10.68
N LEU A 79 0.07 -4.79 -11.03
CA LEU A 79 -1.09 -3.98 -11.41
C LEU A 79 -2.17 -4.07 -10.34
N ILE A 80 -2.81 -2.95 -10.05
CA ILE A 80 -3.97 -2.89 -9.15
C ILE A 80 -5.15 -3.58 -9.83
N ASP A 81 -5.90 -4.37 -9.05
CA ASP A 81 -7.13 -5.01 -9.53
C ASP A 81 -8.37 -4.17 -9.14
N ASN A 82 -8.83 -3.34 -10.08
CA ASN A 82 -10.03 -2.51 -9.90
C ASN A 82 -11.33 -3.25 -10.24
N SER A 83 -11.33 -4.57 -10.42
CA SER A 83 -12.58 -5.34 -10.48
C SER A 83 -13.34 -5.36 -9.14
N PHE A 84 -12.64 -5.05 -8.05
CA PHE A 84 -13.21 -4.85 -6.72
C PHE A 84 -13.34 -3.36 -6.40
N GLU A 85 -14.43 -2.98 -5.75
CA GLU A 85 -14.69 -1.62 -5.24
C GLU A 85 -13.85 -1.29 -3.97
N TRP A 86 -12.56 -1.63 -3.98
CA TRP A 86 -11.69 -1.57 -2.80
C TRP A 86 -11.52 -0.13 -2.28
N GLN A 87 -11.47 0.87 -3.15
CA GLN A 87 -11.36 2.28 -2.76
C GLN A 87 -12.56 2.72 -1.93
N LYS A 88 -13.76 2.35 -2.37
CA LYS A 88 -15.02 2.64 -1.66
C LYS A 88 -15.08 1.93 -0.31
N GLN A 89 -14.61 0.68 -0.25
CA GLN A 89 -14.53 -0.08 1.00
C GLN A 89 -13.53 0.55 1.98
N HIS A 90 -12.34 0.92 1.52
CA HIS A 90 -11.32 1.58 2.33
C HIS A 90 -11.82 2.94 2.87
N TRP A 91 -12.45 3.74 2.02
CA TRP A 91 -13.03 5.03 2.44
C TRP A 91 -14.12 4.86 3.51
N ARG A 92 -15.02 3.87 3.33
CA ARG A 92 -16.04 3.55 4.32
C ARG A 92 -15.43 3.11 5.65
N ALA A 93 -14.36 2.31 5.62
CA ALA A 93 -13.66 1.89 6.82
C ALA A 93 -13.00 3.08 7.56
N LEU A 94 -12.32 3.96 6.84
CA LEU A 94 -11.74 5.18 7.41
C LEU A 94 -12.80 6.09 8.01
N LYS A 95 -13.91 6.32 7.28
CA LYS A 95 -15.01 7.13 7.77
C LYS A 95 -15.66 6.52 9.02
N ALA A 96 -15.97 5.23 9.00
CA ALA A 96 -16.54 4.56 10.17
C ALA A 96 -15.61 4.63 11.40
N SER A 97 -14.29 4.55 11.19
CA SER A 97 -13.30 4.54 12.28
C SER A 97 -12.99 5.92 12.83
N TYR A 98 -12.97 6.95 11.98
CA TYR A 98 -12.38 8.25 12.31
C TYR A 98 -13.25 9.47 12.02
N GLN A 99 -14.49 9.33 11.51
CA GLN A 99 -15.35 10.49 11.21
C GLN A 99 -15.61 11.42 12.40
N THR A 100 -15.50 10.93 13.63
CA THR A 100 -15.66 11.72 14.85
C THR A 100 -14.34 12.28 15.39
N SER A 101 -13.21 12.02 14.71
CA SER A 101 -11.90 12.52 15.12
C SER A 101 -11.74 14.01 14.78
N PRO A 102 -10.98 14.79 15.57
CA PRO A 102 -10.88 16.24 15.40
C PRO A 102 -10.34 16.71 14.04
N PHE A 103 -9.66 15.84 13.30
CA PHE A 103 -8.95 16.17 12.05
C PHE A 103 -9.42 15.36 10.84
N PHE A 104 -10.60 14.72 10.89
CA PHE A 104 -11.05 13.90 9.76
C PHE A 104 -11.40 14.71 8.49
N GLU A 105 -11.88 15.94 8.68
CA GLU A 105 -12.40 16.80 7.60
C GLU A 105 -11.45 17.95 7.20
N PHE A 106 -10.30 18.06 7.87
CA PHE A 106 -9.32 19.14 7.69
C PHE A 106 -8.02 18.62 7.07
#